data_AF-Q0U1U5-F1
#
_entry.id   AF-Q0U1U5-F1
#
_cell.length_a   1.000
_cell.length_b   1.000
_cell.length_c   1.000
_cell.angle_alpha   90.00
_cell.angle_beta   90.00
_cell.angle_gamma   90.00
#
_symmetry.space_group_name_H-M   'P 1'
#
loop_
_entity.id
_entity.type
_entity.pdbx_description
1 polymer ?
#
loop_
_entity_poly.entity_id
_entity_poly.type
_entity_poly.pdbx_seq_one_letter_code
_entity_poly.pdbx_strand_id
1 'polypeptide(L)'
;MGYDIVLHLDSATHSYVEEFSTSAFLGHRIADDGQHVLVIPKADNAMDSTTSKSLAVLAKREGWIVQTVELPLLSIKDLDEVVACGTAACAVPIESIERLSTGDQFTFPGNHETWNLMRLGEHYEYHTARQSR
;
A
#
# COMPACT_ATOMS: atom_id res chain seq x y z
N MET A 1 2.69 10.77 -21.97
CA MET A 1 2.11 10.23 -20.71
C MET A 1 3.29 9.66 -19.95
N GLY A 2 3.50 10.13 -18.72
CA GLY A 2 4.61 9.71 -17.87
C GLY A 2 4.04 9.00 -16.64
N TYR A 3 4.72 7.98 -16.16
CA TYR A 3 4.42 7.33 -14.90
C TYR A 3 5.29 7.96 -13.83
N ASP A 4 4.68 8.36 -12.71
CA ASP A 4 5.40 9.07 -11.64
C ASP A 4 6.22 8.12 -10.76
N ILE A 5 5.82 6.85 -10.69
CA ILE A 5 6.41 5.83 -9.80
C ILE A 5 6.47 4.48 -10.51
N VAL A 6 7.59 3.77 -10.35
CA VAL A 6 7.78 2.42 -10.89
C VAL A 6 7.49 1.37 -9.82
N LEU A 7 6.67 0.38 -10.17
CA LEU A 7 6.44 -0.83 -9.36
C LEU A 7 7.53 -1.87 -9.65
N HIS A 8 8.23 -2.30 -8.61
CA HIS A 8 9.19 -3.40 -8.66
C HIS A 8 8.50 -4.73 -8.34
N LEU A 9 8.86 -5.74 -9.13
CA LEU A 9 8.43 -7.12 -8.96
C LEU A 9 9.64 -7.98 -8.62
N ASP A 10 9.39 -9.17 -8.09
CA ASP A 10 10.44 -10.13 -7.77
C ASP A 10 11.36 -10.36 -8.97
N SER A 11 12.67 -10.30 -8.70
CA SER A 11 13.69 -10.39 -9.77
C SER A 11 13.72 -11.76 -10.48
N ALA A 12 13.24 -12.82 -9.82
CA ALA A 12 13.32 -14.18 -10.32
C ALA A 12 12.27 -14.45 -11.42
N THR A 13 11.02 -14.02 -11.19
CA THR A 13 9.86 -14.38 -12.02
C THR A 13 9.08 -13.18 -12.52
N HIS A 14 9.33 -11.97 -12.01
CA HIS A 14 8.60 -10.73 -12.34
C HIS A 14 7.08 -10.92 -12.28
N SER A 15 6.62 -11.61 -11.24
CA SER A 15 5.24 -12.05 -11.05
C SER A 15 4.67 -11.69 -9.66
N TYR A 16 5.51 -11.36 -8.69
CA TYR A 16 5.12 -10.97 -7.34
C TYR A 16 5.51 -9.52 -7.06
N VAL A 17 4.64 -8.79 -6.37
CA VAL A 17 4.84 -7.40 -5.98
C VAL A 17 5.88 -7.30 -4.87
N GLU A 18 6.82 -6.36 -4.99
CA GLU A 18 7.76 -6.02 -3.92
C GLU A 18 7.52 -4.60 -3.40
N GLU A 19 7.88 -3.57 -4.16
CA GLU A 19 7.84 -2.17 -3.69
C GLU A 19 7.69 -1.16 -4.84
N PHE A 20 7.42 0.09 -4.49
CA PHE A 20 7.34 1.22 -5.41
C PHE A 20 8.60 2.07 -5.37
N SER A 21 9.55 1.87 -6.28
CA SER A 21 10.79 2.66 -6.34
C SER A 21 11.47 2.78 -4.95
N THR A 22 11.35 3.91 -4.26
CA THR A 22 11.90 4.15 -2.91
C THR A 22 10.85 4.10 -1.79
N SER A 23 9.66 3.60 -2.08
CA SER A 23 8.49 3.56 -1.21
C SER A 23 7.94 2.13 -1.10
N ALA A 24 7.39 1.78 0.06
CA ALA A 24 6.72 0.51 0.26
C ALA A 24 5.37 0.48 -0.50
N PHE A 25 4.98 -0.71 -0.95
CA PHE A 25 3.62 -0.98 -1.42
C PHE A 25 2.74 -1.37 -0.23
N LEU A 26 1.57 -0.75 -0.11
CA LEU A 26 0.53 -1.18 0.83
C LEU A 26 -0.81 -1.29 0.09
N GLY A 27 -1.45 -2.44 0.22
CA GLY A 27 -2.80 -2.67 -0.26
C GLY A 27 -3.80 -2.65 0.89
N HIS A 28 -5.02 -2.20 0.64
CA HIS A 28 -6.15 -2.40 1.53
C HIS A 28 -7.32 -2.99 0.76
N ARG A 29 -8.08 -3.84 1.45
CA ARG A 29 -9.37 -4.33 0.98
C ARG A 29 -10.33 -4.52 2.14
N ILE A 30 -11.62 -4.58 1.83
CA ILE A 30 -12.68 -5.00 2.74
C ILE A 30 -13.07 -6.43 2.38
N ALA A 31 -12.95 -7.36 3.33
CA ALA A 31 -13.38 -8.73 3.14
C ALA A 31 -14.93 -8.83 3.06
N ASP A 32 -15.44 -9.96 2.58
CA ASP A 32 -16.89 -10.19 2.38
C ASP A 32 -17.73 -10.00 3.66
N ASP A 33 -17.12 -10.18 4.83
CA ASP A 33 -17.73 -9.99 6.16
C ASP A 33 -17.63 -8.54 6.68
N GLY A 34 -17.11 -7.61 5.87
CA GLY A 34 -16.90 -6.21 6.23
C GLY A 34 -15.59 -5.93 6.98
N GLN A 35 -14.76 -6.95 7.21
CA GLN A 35 -13.49 -6.78 7.93
C GLN A 35 -12.47 -6.05 7.05
N HIS A 36 -11.90 -4.97 7.55
CA HIS A 36 -10.79 -4.29 6.90
C HIS A 36 -9.51 -5.14 6.97
N VAL A 37 -8.84 -5.28 5.82
CA VAL A 37 -7.60 -6.04 5.68
C VAL A 37 -6.53 -5.15 5.05
N LEU A 38 -5.42 -4.95 5.77
CA LEU A 38 -4.19 -4.38 5.24
C LEU A 38 -3.31 -5.50 4.69
N VAL A 39 -2.87 -5.36 3.45
CA VAL A 39 -2.03 -6.30 2.72
C VAL A 39 -0.66 -5.66 2.52
N ILE A 40 0.37 -6.34 3.00
CA ILE A 40 1.77 -5.93 2.90
C ILE A 40 2.49 -7.01 2.09
N PRO A 41 3.03 -6.69 0.90
CA PRO A 41 3.83 -7.65 0.16
C PRO A 41 5.05 -8.09 0.98
N LYS A 42 5.28 -9.40 1.02
CA LYS A 42 6.51 -9.97 1.54
C LYS A 42 7.57 -9.77 0.47
N ALA A 43 8.55 -8.93 0.77
CA ALA A 43 9.72 -8.78 -0.06
C ALA A 43 10.94 -9.05 0.80
N ASP A 44 11.72 -10.06 0.41
CA ASP A 44 12.92 -10.45 1.14
C ASP A 44 14.03 -9.38 1.04
N ASN A 45 13.90 -8.47 0.07
CA ASN A 45 14.83 -7.35 -0.18
C ASN A 45 14.22 -5.94 0.01
N ALA A 46 12.90 -5.81 0.24
CA ALA A 46 12.30 -4.48 0.31
C ALA A 46 12.80 -3.72 1.54
N MET A 47 13.00 -2.42 1.35
CA MET A 47 13.41 -1.53 2.42
C MET A 47 12.48 -1.69 3.62
N ASP A 48 13.08 -1.88 4.79
CA ASP A 48 12.40 -2.00 6.07
C ASP A 48 11.74 -0.66 6.44
N SER A 49 10.62 -0.35 5.80
CA SER A 49 9.96 0.96 5.84
C SER A 49 9.33 1.19 7.21
N THR A 50 9.90 2.13 7.97
CA THR A 50 9.34 2.56 9.26
C THR A 50 7.89 3.03 9.11
N THR A 51 7.56 3.74 8.04
CA THR A 51 6.19 4.22 7.81
C THR A 51 5.21 3.08 7.57
N SER A 52 5.60 2.05 6.81
CA SER A 52 4.80 0.83 6.62
C SER A 52 4.53 0.11 7.95
N LYS A 53 5.56 -0.03 8.80
CA LYS A 53 5.40 -0.60 10.15
C LYS A 53 4.46 0.22 11.01
N SER A 54 4.56 1.54 10.99
CA SER A 54 3.66 2.42 11.73
C SER A 54 2.21 2.25 11.28
N LEU A 55 1.95 2.24 9.98
CA LEU A 55 0.60 1.99 9.44
C LEU A 55 0.08 0.60 9.80
N ALA A 56 0.92 -0.43 9.79
CA ALA A 56 0.55 -1.78 10.23
C ALA A 56 0.14 -1.82 11.72
N VAL A 57 0.85 -1.09 12.58
CA VAL A 57 0.51 -0.97 14.01
C VAL A 57 -0.83 -0.25 14.19
N LEU A 58 -1.05 0.84 13.46
CA LEU A 58 -2.30 1.60 13.51
C LEU A 58 -3.48 0.77 13.01
N ALA A 59 -3.31 0.06 11.89
CA ALA A 59 -4.34 -0.82 11.33
C ALA A 59 -4.78 -1.85 12.38
N LYS A 60 -3.82 -2.51 13.05
CA LYS A 60 -4.13 -3.43 14.16
C LYS A 60 -4.90 -2.76 15.30
N ARG A 61 -4.54 -1.52 15.67
CA ARG A 61 -5.20 -0.76 16.73
C ARG A 61 -6.65 -0.41 16.37
N GLU A 62 -6.92 -0.10 15.11
CA GLU A 62 -8.27 0.15 14.58
C GLU A 62 -9.05 -1.16 14.31
N GLY A 63 -8.49 -2.32 14.69
CA GLY A 63 -9.16 -3.62 14.55
C GLY A 63 -9.07 -4.24 13.17
N TRP A 64 -8.17 -3.77 12.31
CA TRP A 64 -7.95 -4.34 10.98
C TRP A 64 -7.09 -5.60 11.06
N ILE A 65 -7.31 -6.53 10.14
CA ILE A 65 -6.42 -7.67 9.92
C ILE A 65 -5.21 -7.17 9.12
N VAL A 66 -4.00 -7.50 9.56
CA VAL A 66 -2.78 -7.20 8.80
C VAL A 66 -2.19 -8.50 8.29
N GLN A 67 -2.02 -8.60 6.97
CA GLN A 67 -1.48 -9.77 6.28
C GLN A 67 -0.17 -9.41 5.59
N THR A 68 0.90 -10.13 5.92
CA THR A 68 2.16 -10.09 5.16
C THR A 68 2.21 -11.32 4.26
N VAL A 69 2.17 -11.13 2.95
CA VAL A 69 1.96 -12.21 1.97
C VAL A 69 2.84 -12.06 0.74
N GLU A 70 3.23 -13.15 0.09
CA GLU A 70 3.69 -13.09 -1.30
C GLU A 70 2.49 -12.70 -2.16
N LEU A 71 2.54 -11.52 -2.78
CA LEU A 71 1.41 -10.94 -3.49
C LEU A 71 1.61 -11.05 -5.00
N PRO A 72 0.94 -11.97 -5.71
CA PRO A 72 0.98 -12.01 -7.16
C PRO A 72 0.49 -10.69 -7.76
N LEU A 73 1.15 -10.21 -8.82
CA LEU A 73 0.75 -8.99 -9.52
C LEU A 73 -0.73 -9.02 -9.93
N LEU A 74 -1.21 -10.16 -10.42
CA LEU A 74 -2.60 -10.30 -10.86
C LEU A 74 -3.62 -10.23 -9.73
N SER A 75 -3.21 -10.47 -8.48
CA SER A 75 -4.08 -10.40 -7.30
C SER A 75 -4.27 -8.98 -6.80
N ILE A 76 -3.50 -8.00 -7.29
CA ILE A 76 -3.69 -6.61 -6.86
C ILE A 76 -5.06 -6.07 -7.27
N LYS A 77 -5.68 -6.61 -8.34
CA LYS A 77 -7.04 -6.24 -8.77
C LYS A 77 -8.11 -6.48 -7.70
N ASP A 78 -7.81 -7.33 -6.72
CA ASP A 78 -8.72 -7.69 -5.62
C ASP A 78 -8.53 -6.74 -4.42
N LEU A 79 -7.72 -5.69 -4.58
CA LEU A 79 -7.53 -4.63 -3.59
C LEU A 79 -8.46 -3.45 -3.92
N ASP A 80 -9.00 -2.83 -2.88
CA ASP A 80 -9.83 -1.63 -3.00
C ASP A 80 -8.95 -0.37 -3.08
N GLU A 81 -7.84 -0.35 -2.34
CA GLU A 81 -6.93 0.79 -2.23
C GLU A 81 -5.47 0.32 -2.33
N VAL A 82 -4.62 1.11 -3.00
CA VAL A 82 -3.16 0.88 -3.04
C VAL A 82 -2.44 2.19 -2.80
N VAL A 83 -1.56 2.24 -1.80
CA VAL A 83 -0.73 3.40 -1.52
C VAL A 83 0.76 3.08 -1.63
N ALA A 84 1.53 4.02 -2.15
CA ALA A 84 2.98 4.07 -1.98
C ALA A 84 3.30 4.81 -0.66
N CYS A 85 4.09 4.20 0.19
CA CYS A 85 4.37 4.71 1.54
C CYS A 85 5.88 4.85 1.79
N GLY A 86 6.33 6.07 2.08
CA GLY A 86 7.74 6.37 2.31
C GLY A 86 7.95 7.26 3.53
N THR A 87 9.21 7.56 3.84
CA THR A 87 9.55 8.45 4.97
C THR A 87 9.18 9.91 4.70
N ALA A 88 9.16 10.32 3.42
CA ALA A 88 8.87 11.69 3.00
C ALA A 88 7.39 11.97 2.72
N ALA A 89 6.57 10.93 2.53
CA ALA A 89 5.15 11.02 2.27
C ALA A 89 4.43 9.90 3.04
N CYS A 90 3.57 10.28 4.00
CA CYS A 90 2.89 9.33 4.90
C CYS A 90 2.13 8.24 4.14
N ALA A 91 1.44 8.59 3.04
CA ALA A 91 0.85 7.67 2.07
C ALA A 91 0.51 8.45 0.79
N VAL A 92 0.86 7.91 -0.38
CA VAL A 92 0.53 8.45 -1.70
C VAL A 92 -0.42 7.48 -2.40
N PRO A 93 -1.67 7.87 -2.73
CA PRO A 93 -2.60 7.02 -3.45
C PRO A 93 -2.09 6.65 -4.83
N ILE A 94 -2.29 5.39 -5.21
CA ILE A 94 -2.02 4.87 -6.54
C ILE A 94 -3.35 4.56 -7.19
N GLU A 95 -3.78 5.43 -8.12
CA GLU A 95 -5.06 5.27 -8.81
C GLU A 95 -5.01 4.19 -9.90
N SER A 96 -3.84 3.97 -10.50
CA SER A 96 -3.66 2.94 -11.50
C SER A 96 -2.22 2.42 -11.58
N ILE A 97 -2.09 1.17 -12.00
CA ILE A 97 -0.82 0.51 -12.30
C ILE A 97 -0.95 -0.09 -13.69
N GLU A 98 0.02 0.18 -14.55
CA GLU A 98 0.05 -0.33 -15.92
C GLU A 98 1.35 -1.08 -16.18
N ARG A 99 1.24 -2.28 -16.75
CA ARG A 99 2.37 -3.09 -17.20
C ARG A 99 2.44 -3.05 -18.72
N LEU A 100 3.21 -2.09 -19.24
CA LEU A 100 3.39 -1.87 -20.68
C LEU A 100 3.80 -3.11 -21.48
N SER A 101 4.59 -4.02 -20.89
CA SER A 101 5.07 -5.22 -21.59
C SER A 101 3.97 -6.22 -21.93
N THR A 102 2.90 -6.27 -21.12
CA THR A 102 1.80 -7.23 -21.27
C THR A 102 0.48 -6.55 -21.62
N GLY A 103 0.38 -5.23 -21.41
CA GLY A 103 -0.86 -4.47 -21.53
C GLY A 103 -1.79 -4.61 -20.32
N ASP A 104 -1.32 -5.20 -19.21
CA ASP A 104 -2.14 -5.30 -18.00
C ASP A 104 -2.35 -3.91 -17.39
N GLN A 105 -3.59 -3.60 -17.03
CA GLN A 105 -3.97 -2.36 -16.37
C GLN A 105 -4.82 -2.67 -15.14
N PHE A 106 -4.45 -2.08 -14.02
CA PHE A 106 -5.16 -2.16 -12.75
C PHE A 106 -5.59 -0.75 -12.34
N THR A 107 -6.81 -0.61 -11.84
CA THR A 107 -7.36 0.67 -11.40
C THR A 107 -7.99 0.50 -10.03
N PHE A 108 -7.72 1.47 -9.15
CA PHE A 108 -8.15 1.47 -7.75
C PHE A 108 -9.11 2.65 -7.56
N PRO A 109 -10.43 2.43 -7.71
CA PRO A 109 -11.40 3.51 -7.69
C PRO A 109 -11.60 4.04 -6.27
N GLY A 110 -11.19 5.27 -6.02
CA GLY A 110 -11.63 6.04 -4.87
C GLY A 110 -11.01 7.44 -4.89
N ASN A 111 -11.55 8.37 -4.11
CA ASN A 111 -10.99 9.71 -3.98
C ASN A 111 -10.21 9.84 -2.67
N HIS A 112 -9.27 10.79 -2.59
CA HIS A 112 -8.46 11.06 -1.39
C HIS A 112 -9.29 11.15 -0.10
N GLU A 113 -10.54 11.60 -0.18
CA GLU A 113 -11.42 11.77 0.98
C GLU A 113 -12.01 10.45 1.48
N THR A 114 -12.18 9.42 0.65
CA THR A 114 -12.81 8.15 1.00
C THR A 114 -11.83 7.03 1.36
N TRP A 115 -10.53 7.21 1.09
CA TRP A 115 -9.54 6.16 1.30
C TRP A 115 -9.25 5.93 2.78
N ASN A 116 -9.44 4.68 3.21
CA ASN A 116 -9.26 4.27 4.59
C ASN A 116 -7.79 4.29 4.99
N LEU A 117 -6.87 3.92 4.09
CA LEU A 117 -5.43 3.96 4.38
C LEU A 117 -4.90 5.38 4.57
N MET A 118 -5.41 6.34 3.80
CA MET A 118 -5.02 7.75 3.92
C MET A 118 -5.47 8.31 5.28
N ARG A 119 -6.72 8.08 5.67
CA ARG A 119 -7.25 8.49 6.98
C ARG A 119 -6.49 7.86 8.14
N LEU A 120 -6.08 6.60 8.01
CA LEU A 120 -5.26 5.91 9.00
C LEU A 120 -3.90 6.60 9.20
N GLY A 121 -3.28 7.06 8.11
CA GLY A 121 -2.03 7.83 8.13
C GLY A 121 -2.17 9.22 8.74
N GLU A 122 -3.23 9.96 8.39
CA GLU A 122 -3.48 11.31 8.93
C GLU A 122 -3.68 11.31 10.45
N HIS A 123 -4.35 10.29 10.99
CA HIS A 123 -4.51 10.12 12.44
C HIS A 123 -3.14 10.00 13.16
N TYR A 124 -2.12 9.44 12.51
CA TYR A 124 -0.78 9.33 13.08
C TYR A 124 -0.06 10.67 13.21
N GLU A 125 -0.08 11.48 12.15
CA GLU A 125 0.58 12.79 12.14
C GLU A 125 -0.04 13.72 13.18
N TYR A 126 -1.39 13.71 13.28
CA TYR A 126 -2.09 14.53 14.26
C TYR A 126 -1.74 14.16 15.72
N HIS A 127 -1.66 12.87 16.05
CA HIS A 127 -1.32 12.43 17.40
C HIS A 127 0.15 12.69 17.75
N THR A 128 1.07 12.54 16.79
CA THR A 128 2.51 12.76 17.00
C THR A 128 2.86 14.24 17.12
N ALA A 129 2.22 15.11 16.31
CA ALA A 129 2.39 16.57 16.39
C ALA A 129 1.85 17.17 17.70
N ARG A 130 0.92 16.48 18.37
CA ARG A 130 0.31 16.96 19.62
C ARG A 130 1.06 16.53 20.89
N GLN A 131 1.91 15.51 20.80
CA GLN A 131 2.80 15.08 21.90
C GLN A 131 4.16 15.79 21.91
N SER A 132 4.50 16.50 20.83
CA SER A 132 5.74 17.24 20.67
C SER A 132 5.62 18.74 20.99
N ARG A 133 4.54 19.15 21.67
CA ARG A 133 4.33 20.49 22.22
C ARG A 133 4.28 20.47 23.73
#